data_AF-W8EQP7-F1
#
_entry.id   AF-W8EQP7-F1
#
_cell.length_a   1.000
_cell.length_b   1.000
_cell.length_c   1.000
_cell.angle_alpha   90.00
_cell.angle_beta   90.00
_cell.angle_gamma   90.00
#
_symmetry.space_group_name_H-M   'P 1'
#
loop_
_entity.id
_entity.type
_entity.pdbx_description
1 polymer ?
#
loop_
_entity_poly.entity_id
_entity_poly.type
_entity_poly.pdbx_seq_one_letter_code
_entity_poly.pdbx_strand_id
1 'polypeptide(L)'
;MSNDGQILVRDYIDAALAFRAAHDLMWEPAIFVDAAMLDPSRPLKEGWGGDWASWKPIASTVTEADIHELEAAIGHSFPALYVEFLRYRHFLDLDDVTGVSFILHDPKEWKAGLLDHYFFLQEPGTLRQQGYIQFAYDLELQPICFDFNHCTPDGQDCAVVRVLDMYQDPAPTQLLYGSFLDLMLALRAAQEQRDALAG
;
A
#
# COMPACT_ATOMS: atom_id res chain seq x y z
N MET A 1 -15.56 -12.80 3.10
CA MET A 1 -15.37 -11.55 2.36
C MET A 1 -16.57 -11.29 1.44
N SER A 2 -17.23 -10.13 1.55
CA SER A 2 -18.34 -9.76 0.66
C SER A 2 -17.80 -9.31 -0.71
N ASN A 3 -18.62 -9.47 -1.75
CA ASN A 3 -18.31 -8.96 -3.09
C ASN A 3 -18.10 -7.44 -3.07
N ASP A 4 -18.85 -6.72 -2.23
CA ASP A 4 -18.81 -5.27 -2.13
C ASP A 4 -17.45 -4.75 -1.63
N GLY A 5 -16.81 -5.46 -0.70
CA GLY A 5 -15.47 -5.08 -0.23
C GLY A 5 -14.39 -5.22 -1.29
N GLN A 6 -14.46 -6.28 -2.12
CA GLN A 6 -13.52 -6.44 -3.23
C GLN A 6 -13.72 -5.35 -4.28
N ILE A 7 -14.96 -5.00 -4.59
CA ILE A 7 -15.29 -3.91 -5.50
C ILE A 7 -14.72 -2.59 -4.97
N LEU A 8 -14.90 -2.29 -3.69
CA LEU A 8 -14.36 -1.08 -3.05
C LEU A 8 -12.84 -0.94 -3.23
N VAL A 9 -12.09 -2.02 -2.99
CA VAL A 9 -10.62 -2.02 -3.15
C VAL A 9 -10.21 -1.71 -4.59
N ARG A 10 -10.86 -2.36 -5.55
CA ARG A 10 -10.57 -2.17 -6.98
C ARG A 10 -10.93 -0.76 -7.43
N ASP A 11 -12.09 -0.25 -7.01
CA ASP A 11 -12.56 1.10 -7.33
C ASP A 11 -11.62 2.18 -6.77
N TYR A 12 -11.11 2.00 -5.54
CA TYR A 12 -10.09 2.91 -4.98
C TYR A 12 -8.81 2.92 -5.83
N ILE A 13 -8.26 1.74 -6.16
CA ILE A 13 -7.03 1.62 -6.94
C ILE A 13 -7.21 2.22 -8.33
N ASP A 14 -8.29 1.87 -9.03
CA ASP A 14 -8.55 2.37 -10.38
C ASP A 14 -8.77 3.88 -10.39
N ALA A 15 -9.47 4.44 -9.41
CA ALA A 15 -9.66 5.88 -9.30
C ALA A 15 -8.37 6.63 -8.98
N ALA A 16 -7.52 6.09 -8.09
CA ALA A 16 -6.20 6.66 -7.80
C ALA A 16 -5.34 6.71 -9.07
N LEU A 17 -5.27 5.59 -9.80
CA LEU A 17 -4.49 5.47 -11.04
C LEU A 17 -5.05 6.39 -12.14
N ALA A 18 -6.37 6.48 -12.28
CA ALA A 18 -7.02 7.39 -13.24
C ALA A 18 -6.72 8.86 -12.91
N PHE A 19 -6.77 9.24 -11.63
CA PHE A 19 -6.43 10.59 -11.18
C PHE A 19 -4.99 10.95 -11.55
N ARG A 20 -4.02 10.08 -11.22
CA ARG A 20 -2.60 10.30 -11.56
C ARG A 20 -2.39 10.39 -13.07
N ALA A 21 -3.05 9.52 -13.84
CA ALA A 21 -2.98 9.52 -15.29
C ALA A 21 -3.52 10.82 -15.91
N ALA A 22 -4.60 11.37 -15.38
CA ALA A 22 -5.23 12.62 -15.83
C ALA A 22 -4.41 13.88 -15.46
N HIS A 23 -3.68 13.83 -14.35
CA HIS A 23 -2.82 14.92 -13.88
C HIS A 23 -1.36 14.77 -14.29
N ASP A 24 -1.07 13.79 -15.15
CA ASP A 24 0.26 13.56 -15.72
C ASP A 24 1.33 13.29 -14.65
N LEU A 25 0.95 12.47 -13.65
CA LEU A 25 1.75 12.04 -12.50
C LEU A 25 2.23 10.57 -12.63
N MET A 26 2.21 10.04 -13.85
CA MET A 26 2.63 8.66 -14.18
C MET A 26 4.10 8.63 -14.63
N TRP A 27 4.97 9.26 -13.85
CA TRP A 27 6.39 9.42 -14.15
C TRP A 27 7.23 9.10 -12.92
N GLU A 28 8.27 8.30 -13.11
CA GLU A 28 9.23 7.97 -12.07
C GLU A 28 10.65 7.98 -12.66
N PRO A 29 11.71 8.11 -11.83
CA PRO A 29 13.06 7.85 -12.28
C PRO A 29 13.15 6.46 -12.92
N ALA A 30 13.73 6.38 -14.12
CA ALA A 30 13.76 5.17 -14.94
C ALA A 30 14.38 3.96 -14.23
N ILE A 31 15.23 4.21 -13.23
CA ILE A 31 15.82 3.17 -12.37
C ILE A 31 14.80 2.43 -11.49
N PHE A 32 13.63 3.02 -11.22
CA PHE A 32 12.56 2.42 -10.41
C PHE A 32 11.44 1.81 -11.26
N VAL A 33 11.45 2.02 -12.58
CA VAL A 33 10.37 1.54 -13.47
C VAL A 33 10.74 0.21 -14.07
N ASP A 34 10.02 -0.85 -13.71
CA ASP A 34 10.18 -2.14 -14.36
C ASP A 34 9.80 -2.07 -15.85
N ALA A 35 10.53 -2.82 -16.69
CA ALA A 35 10.30 -2.84 -18.13
C ALA A 35 8.87 -3.24 -18.51
N ALA A 36 8.20 -4.12 -17.74
CA ALA A 36 6.82 -4.49 -17.97
C ALA A 36 5.82 -3.35 -17.69
N MET A 37 6.23 -2.39 -16.86
CA MET A 37 5.42 -1.24 -16.46
C MET A 37 5.67 0.00 -17.32
N LEU A 38 6.62 0.00 -18.26
CA LEU A 38 6.85 1.13 -19.15
C LEU A 38 5.60 1.47 -19.97
N ASP A 39 5.26 2.77 -20.05
CA ASP A 39 4.16 3.27 -20.87
C ASP A 39 4.68 4.00 -22.13
N PRO A 40 4.85 3.30 -23.25
CA PRO A 40 5.33 3.91 -24.49
C PRO A 40 4.31 4.87 -25.12
N SER A 41 3.06 4.92 -24.63
CA SER A 41 2.06 5.85 -25.14
C SER A 41 2.27 7.29 -24.66
N ARG A 42 3.13 7.48 -23.66
CA ARG A 42 3.50 8.78 -23.08
C ARG A 42 4.97 9.09 -23.41
N PRO A 43 5.26 9.83 -24.51
CA PRO A 43 6.63 10.18 -24.83
C PRO A 43 7.22 11.14 -23.80
N LEU A 44 8.53 11.01 -23.54
CA LEU A 44 9.29 11.90 -22.67
C LEU A 44 8.98 13.37 -22.95
N LYS A 45 8.67 14.12 -21.89
CA LYS A 45 8.43 15.56 -21.98
C LYS A 45 9.71 16.30 -22.35
N GLU A 46 9.57 17.31 -23.21
CA GLU A 46 10.67 18.22 -23.53
C GLU A 46 11.20 18.88 -22.24
N GLY A 47 12.52 18.83 -22.02
CA GLY A 47 13.17 19.35 -20.81
C GLY A 47 13.31 18.35 -19.66
N TRP A 48 12.70 17.16 -19.76
CA TRP A 48 12.98 16.05 -18.84
C TRP A 48 14.21 15.29 -19.37
N GLY A 49 15.23 15.09 -18.53
CA GLY A 49 16.39 14.29 -18.87
C GLY A 49 16.01 12.82 -19.13
N GLY A 50 16.88 12.06 -19.81
CA GLY A 50 16.66 10.63 -20.11
C GLY A 50 16.59 9.70 -18.90
N ASP A 51 16.61 10.25 -17.69
CA ASP A 51 16.58 9.54 -16.41
C ASP A 51 15.15 9.33 -15.88
N TRP A 52 14.13 9.79 -16.60
CA TRP A 52 12.72 9.59 -16.25
C TRP A 52 12.02 8.67 -17.24
N ALA A 53 11.08 7.87 -16.74
CA ALA A 53 10.24 7.01 -17.56
C ALA A 53 8.77 7.16 -17.16
N SER A 54 7.91 7.15 -18.17
CA SER A 54 6.48 6.98 -17.96
C SER A 54 6.19 5.53 -17.59
N TRP A 55 5.23 5.34 -16.70
CA TRP A 55 4.80 4.01 -16.27
C TRP A 55 3.28 3.84 -16.38
N LYS A 56 2.84 2.59 -16.38
CA LYS A 56 1.44 2.19 -16.32
C LYS A 56 1.28 1.03 -15.33
N PRO A 57 0.11 0.92 -14.67
CA PRO A 57 -0.20 -0.24 -13.85
C PRO A 57 -0.31 -1.48 -14.74
N ILE A 58 0.01 -2.64 -14.16
CA ILE A 58 -0.17 -3.94 -14.80
C ILE A 58 -0.98 -4.87 -13.91
N ALA A 59 -1.52 -5.95 -14.48
CA ALA A 59 -2.14 -7.00 -13.69
C ALA A 59 -1.15 -7.53 -12.65
N SER A 60 -1.62 -7.72 -11.42
CA SER A 60 -0.79 -8.29 -10.36
C SER A 60 -0.34 -9.70 -10.72
N THR A 61 0.91 -10.02 -10.40
CA THR A 61 1.45 -11.38 -10.49
C THR A 61 1.45 -12.10 -9.14
N VAL A 62 0.90 -11.48 -8.09
CA VAL A 62 0.83 -12.04 -6.73
C VAL A 62 0.00 -13.32 -6.73
N THR A 63 0.60 -14.41 -6.26
CA THR A 63 -0.04 -15.72 -6.15
C THR A 63 -0.48 -16.03 -4.72
N GLU A 64 -1.35 -17.03 -4.55
CA GLU A 64 -1.70 -17.55 -3.21
C GLU A 64 -0.47 -18.05 -2.46
N ALA A 65 0.49 -18.65 -3.18
CA ALA A 65 1.73 -19.13 -2.58
C ALA A 65 2.56 -17.97 -2.01
N ASP A 66 2.60 -16.82 -2.70
CA ASP A 66 3.28 -15.64 -2.21
C ASP A 66 2.67 -15.09 -0.92
N ILE A 67 1.33 -15.06 -0.87
CA ILE A 67 0.60 -14.63 0.33
C ILE A 67 0.89 -15.56 1.49
N HIS A 68 0.77 -16.89 1.29
CA HIS A 68 1.09 -17.86 2.34
C HIS A 68 2.53 -17.75 2.84
N GLU A 69 3.50 -17.46 1.96
CA GLU A 69 4.89 -17.26 2.37
C GLU A 69 5.07 -16.01 3.24
N LEU A 70 4.41 -14.90 2.89
CA LEU A 70 4.44 -13.69 3.71
C LEU A 70 3.76 -13.92 5.07
N GLU A 71 2.58 -14.52 5.08
CA GLU A 71 1.83 -14.84 6.30
C GLU A 71 2.61 -15.78 7.22
N ALA A 72 3.28 -16.79 6.64
CA ALA A 72 4.17 -17.69 7.38
C ALA A 72 5.38 -16.96 7.97
N ALA A 73 5.94 -15.98 7.25
CA ALA A 73 7.07 -15.19 7.73
C ALA A 73 6.69 -14.28 8.91
N ILE A 74 5.51 -13.65 8.87
CA ILE A 74 5.04 -12.76 9.94
C ILE A 74 4.33 -13.49 11.07
N GLY A 75 3.85 -14.72 10.85
CA GLY A 75 3.13 -15.53 11.84
C GLY A 75 1.64 -15.21 11.98
N HIS A 76 1.09 -14.43 11.04
CA HIS A 76 -0.30 -13.96 11.05
C HIS A 76 -0.89 -14.02 9.63
N SER A 77 -2.20 -14.26 9.54
CA SER A 77 -2.94 -14.08 8.28
C SER A 77 -3.28 -12.62 8.06
N PHE A 78 -3.10 -12.12 6.84
CA PHE A 78 -3.47 -10.76 6.50
C PHE A 78 -4.99 -10.56 6.45
N PRO A 79 -5.47 -9.33 6.65
CA PRO A 79 -6.85 -8.99 6.32
C PRO A 79 -7.18 -9.35 4.88
N ALA A 80 -8.32 -10.00 4.65
CA ALA A 80 -8.68 -10.52 3.33
C ALA A 80 -8.75 -9.43 2.24
N LEU A 81 -9.15 -8.21 2.61
CA LEU A 81 -9.18 -7.07 1.69
C LEU A 81 -7.78 -6.53 1.37
N TYR A 82 -6.82 -6.67 2.29
CA TYR A 82 -5.43 -6.36 1.98
C TYR A 82 -4.83 -7.38 1.01
N VAL A 83 -5.21 -8.66 1.14
CA VAL A 83 -4.83 -9.68 0.14
C VAL A 83 -5.42 -9.36 -1.24
N GLU A 84 -6.69 -8.93 -1.32
CA GLU A 84 -7.28 -8.45 -2.58
C GLU A 84 -6.53 -7.24 -3.15
N PHE A 85 -6.15 -6.28 -2.29
CA PHE A 85 -5.38 -5.10 -2.68
C PHE A 85 -4.05 -5.49 -3.35
N LEU A 86 -3.28 -6.40 -2.73
CA LEU A 86 -2.02 -6.89 -3.30
C LEU A 86 -2.22 -7.64 -4.63
N ARG A 87 -3.35 -8.34 -4.79
CA ARG A 87 -3.64 -9.18 -5.95
C ARG A 87 -4.32 -8.46 -7.12
N TYR A 88 -4.67 -7.18 -6.97
CA TYR A 88 -5.37 -6.49 -8.03
C TYR A 88 -4.45 -5.96 -9.13
N ARG A 89 -3.51 -5.08 -8.78
CA ARG A 89 -2.57 -4.43 -9.71
C ARG A 89 -1.20 -4.28 -9.10
N HIS A 90 -0.17 -4.36 -9.94
CA HIS A 90 1.12 -3.74 -9.63
C HIS A 90 1.08 -2.26 -10.01
N PHE A 91 1.61 -1.42 -9.13
CA PHE A 91 1.68 0.03 -9.26
C PHE A 91 2.95 0.54 -8.56
N LEU A 92 3.50 1.66 -9.04
CA LEU A 92 4.65 2.30 -8.39
C LEU A 92 4.20 3.25 -7.29
N ASP A 93 3.06 3.92 -7.50
CA ASP A 93 2.49 4.87 -6.56
C ASP A 93 0.97 4.97 -6.77
N LEU A 94 0.24 5.30 -5.71
CA LEU A 94 -1.20 5.61 -5.74
C LEU A 94 -1.38 7.09 -5.40
N ASP A 95 -2.62 7.57 -5.28
CA ASP A 95 -2.80 8.89 -4.70
C ASP A 95 -2.56 8.83 -3.18
N ASP A 96 -2.06 9.92 -2.62
CA ASP A 96 -1.77 10.11 -1.20
C ASP A 96 -2.95 10.76 -0.48
N VAL A 97 -4.19 10.53 -0.94
CA VAL A 97 -5.38 11.12 -0.31
C VAL A 97 -5.46 10.65 1.15
N THR A 98 -5.79 11.59 2.04
CA THR A 98 -5.72 11.44 3.51
C THR A 98 -4.32 11.25 4.10
N GLY A 99 -3.29 11.33 3.27
CA GLY A 99 -1.90 11.24 3.70
C GLY A 99 -1.43 9.80 3.95
N VAL A 100 -1.98 8.83 3.23
CA VAL A 100 -1.56 7.42 3.27
C VAL A 100 -0.80 7.08 2.01
N SER A 101 0.48 6.69 2.16
CA SER A 101 1.33 6.24 1.07
C SER A 101 1.60 4.74 1.23
N PHE A 102 1.00 3.93 0.38
CA PHE A 102 1.23 2.48 0.39
C PHE A 102 2.67 2.15 -0.01
N ILE A 103 3.20 1.05 0.51
CA ILE A 103 4.51 0.53 0.09
C ILE A 103 4.44 0.20 -1.41
N LEU A 104 5.51 0.54 -2.13
CA LEU A 104 5.65 0.29 -3.57
C LEU A 104 5.40 -1.17 -3.91
N HIS A 105 4.65 -1.41 -4.98
CA HIS A 105 4.14 -2.74 -5.34
C HIS A 105 4.47 -3.07 -6.79
N ASP A 106 5.75 -3.08 -7.13
CA ASP A 106 6.26 -3.42 -8.47
C ASP A 106 6.29 -4.95 -8.70
N PRO A 107 6.32 -5.44 -9.95
CA PRO A 107 6.22 -6.87 -10.22
C PRO A 107 7.43 -7.71 -9.77
N LYS A 108 8.60 -7.12 -9.53
CA LYS A 108 9.82 -7.85 -9.17
C LYS A 108 10.09 -7.81 -7.67
N GLU A 109 10.03 -6.63 -7.08
CA GLU A 109 10.53 -6.39 -5.74
C GLU A 109 9.41 -6.22 -4.71
N TRP A 110 8.11 -6.19 -5.06
CA TRP A 110 7.02 -5.95 -4.09
C TRP A 110 7.14 -6.81 -2.81
N LYS A 111 7.39 -8.11 -2.96
CA LYS A 111 7.46 -9.04 -1.83
C LYS A 111 8.72 -8.82 -1.01
N ALA A 112 9.85 -8.60 -1.70
CA ALA A 112 11.11 -8.28 -1.05
C ALA A 112 11.02 -6.96 -0.29
N GLY A 113 10.40 -5.93 -0.89
CA GLY A 113 10.12 -4.65 -0.26
C GLY A 113 9.29 -4.81 1.01
N LEU A 114 8.18 -5.55 0.97
CA LEU A 114 7.39 -5.84 2.17
C LEU A 114 8.22 -6.56 3.25
N LEU A 115 8.97 -7.60 2.88
CA LEU A 115 9.82 -8.32 3.83
C LEU A 115 10.92 -7.43 4.41
N ASP A 116 11.53 -6.57 3.60
CA ASP A 116 12.51 -5.60 4.05
C ASP A 116 11.89 -4.68 5.09
N HIS A 117 10.67 -4.18 4.91
CA HIS A 117 9.98 -3.40 5.93
C HIS A 117 9.68 -4.20 7.21
N TYR A 118 9.34 -5.49 7.09
CA TYR A 118 8.99 -6.32 8.25
C TYR A 118 10.22 -6.73 9.08
N PHE A 119 11.38 -6.85 8.42
CA PHE A 119 12.62 -7.38 9.01
C PHE A 119 13.79 -6.38 8.96
N PHE A 120 13.52 -5.11 8.65
CA PHE A 120 14.53 -4.05 8.54
C PHE A 120 15.40 -3.93 9.79
N LEU A 121 14.75 -3.93 10.96
CA LEU A 121 15.41 -3.87 12.25
C LEU A 121 15.76 -5.28 12.72
N GLN A 122 16.98 -5.43 13.24
CA GLN A 122 17.41 -6.66 13.91
C GLN A 122 16.75 -6.77 15.29
N GLU A 123 16.42 -7.99 15.69
CA GLU A 123 15.80 -8.29 16.98
C GLU A 123 16.75 -8.04 18.16
N PRO A 124 16.24 -7.77 19.39
CA PRO A 124 14.83 -7.75 19.82
C PRO A 124 14.16 -6.36 19.83
N GLY A 125 12.84 -6.32 19.97
CA GLY A 125 12.03 -5.11 20.14
C GLY A 125 11.48 -4.52 18.84
N THR A 126 11.50 -5.27 17.73
CA THR A 126 11.03 -4.79 16.42
C THR A 126 9.51 -4.67 16.38
N LEU A 127 8.98 -3.83 15.48
CA LEU A 127 7.53 -3.67 15.28
C LEU A 127 6.82 -5.01 15.09
N ARG A 128 7.40 -5.89 14.26
CA ARG A 128 6.91 -7.25 14.03
C ARG A 128 6.79 -8.06 15.32
N GLN A 129 7.82 -8.05 16.18
CA GLN A 129 7.79 -8.76 17.47
C GLN A 129 6.78 -8.18 18.44
N GLN A 130 6.49 -6.89 18.31
CA GLN A 130 5.46 -6.19 19.08
C GLN A 130 4.05 -6.36 18.48
N GLY A 131 3.88 -7.13 17.40
CA GLY A 131 2.57 -7.41 16.77
C GLY A 131 2.13 -6.37 15.73
N TYR A 132 3.04 -5.50 15.27
CA TYR A 132 2.78 -4.48 14.26
C TYR A 132 3.42 -4.85 12.92
N ILE A 133 2.62 -4.95 11.85
CA ILE A 133 3.10 -5.23 10.50
C ILE A 133 2.80 -4.04 9.61
N GLN A 134 3.86 -3.37 9.14
CA GLN A 134 3.76 -2.17 8.33
C GLN A 134 3.18 -2.48 6.94
N PHE A 135 2.35 -1.59 6.39
CA PHE A 135 1.93 -1.70 4.98
C PHE A 135 1.91 -0.36 4.24
N ALA A 136 2.07 0.75 4.96
CA ALA A 136 2.06 2.09 4.42
C ALA A 136 2.89 3.04 5.30
N TYR A 137 2.97 4.28 4.85
CA TYR A 137 3.52 5.44 5.55
C TYR A 137 2.49 6.55 5.61
N ASP A 138 2.58 7.40 6.63
CA ASP A 138 1.90 8.69 6.60
C ASP A 138 2.76 9.78 5.91
N LEU A 139 2.23 11.01 5.84
CA LEU A 139 2.95 12.17 5.28
C LEU A 139 4.22 12.55 6.05
N GLU A 140 4.35 12.13 7.31
CA GLU A 140 5.53 12.35 8.16
C GLU A 140 6.49 11.15 8.11
N LEU A 141 6.28 10.22 7.16
CA LEU A 141 7.03 8.99 6.99
C LEU A 141 6.98 8.07 8.23
N GLN A 142 5.95 8.21 9.06
CA GLN A 142 5.69 7.31 10.16
C GLN A 142 5.06 6.00 9.63
N PRO A 143 5.45 4.83 10.15
CA PRO A 143 4.84 3.57 9.76
C PRO A 143 3.35 3.53 10.07
N ILE A 144 2.57 3.11 9.07
CA ILE A 144 1.18 2.68 9.24
C ILE A 144 1.18 1.16 9.21
N CYS A 145 0.65 0.55 10.26
CA CYS A 145 0.73 -0.87 10.52
C CYS A 145 -0.65 -1.49 10.77
N PHE A 146 -0.79 -2.77 10.44
CA PHE A 146 -1.77 -3.63 11.08
C PHE A 146 -1.34 -3.90 12.51
N ASP A 147 -2.26 -3.74 13.46
CA ASP A 147 -2.08 -4.09 14.85
C ASP A 147 -2.71 -5.45 15.14
N PHE A 148 -1.90 -6.51 15.04
CA PHE A 148 -2.34 -7.88 15.27
C PHE A 148 -2.64 -8.20 16.74
N ASN A 149 -2.36 -7.27 17.67
CA ASN A 149 -2.81 -7.40 19.06
C ASN A 149 -4.28 -7.00 19.22
N HIS A 150 -4.83 -6.25 18.28
CA HIS A 150 -6.19 -5.73 18.29
C HIS A 150 -6.94 -6.12 17.01
N CYS A 151 -7.09 -7.43 16.82
CA CYS A 151 -7.92 -7.96 15.74
C CYS A 151 -9.41 -7.90 16.06
N THR A 152 -10.22 -7.81 15.01
CA THR A 152 -11.68 -7.88 15.06
C THR A 152 -12.16 -9.18 15.72
N PRO A 153 -13.39 -9.24 16.29
CA PRO A 153 -13.85 -10.41 17.03
C PRO A 153 -13.89 -11.72 16.24
N ASP A 154 -14.01 -11.66 14.91
CA ASP A 154 -13.97 -12.82 14.02
C ASP A 154 -12.55 -13.19 13.54
N GLY A 155 -11.55 -12.38 13.90
CA GLY A 155 -10.14 -12.55 13.55
C GLY A 155 -9.82 -12.36 12.08
N GLN A 156 -10.72 -11.77 11.28
CA GLN A 156 -10.54 -11.64 9.82
C GLN A 156 -9.89 -10.31 9.40
N ASP A 157 -9.84 -9.34 10.29
CA ASP A 157 -9.25 -8.02 10.08
C ASP A 157 -8.67 -7.50 11.41
N CYS A 158 -7.83 -6.48 11.37
CA CYS A 158 -7.24 -5.89 12.56
C CYS A 158 -7.14 -4.37 12.45
N ALA A 159 -7.02 -3.71 13.61
CA ALA A 159 -6.91 -2.26 13.65
C ALA A 159 -5.72 -1.75 12.82
N VAL A 160 -5.90 -0.59 12.21
CA VAL A 160 -4.83 0.14 11.52
C VAL A 160 -4.33 1.24 12.43
N VAL A 161 -3.04 1.23 12.72
CA VAL A 161 -2.39 2.16 13.65
C VAL A 161 -1.23 2.88 12.98
N ARG A 162 -0.96 4.09 13.45
CA ARG A 162 0.31 4.78 13.23
C ARG A 162 1.26 4.45 14.37
N VAL A 163 2.48 4.08 14.06
CA VAL A 163 3.57 3.95 15.05
C VAL A 163 4.27 5.30 15.18
N LEU A 164 4.33 5.86 16.39
CA LEU A 164 4.88 7.19 16.64
C LEU A 164 6.39 7.19 16.93
N ASP A 165 6.92 6.08 17.44
CA ASP A 165 8.34 5.87 17.64
C ASP A 165 8.65 4.37 17.56
N MET A 166 9.22 3.92 16.43
CA MET A 166 9.54 2.51 16.21
C MET A 166 10.74 1.99 17.01
N TYR A 167 11.48 2.87 17.69
CA TYR A 167 12.64 2.50 18.51
C TYR A 167 12.29 2.35 20.00
N GLN A 168 11.05 2.66 20.39
CA GLN A 168 10.55 2.43 21.74
C GLN A 168 9.94 1.04 21.89
N ASP A 169 10.06 0.46 23.09
CA ASP A 169 9.47 -0.81 23.48
C ASP A 169 8.76 -0.65 24.85
N PRO A 170 7.40 -0.67 24.89
CA PRO A 170 6.51 -0.81 23.75
C PRO A 170 6.48 0.45 22.87
N ALA A 171 6.33 0.26 21.57
CA ALA A 171 6.22 1.33 20.60
C ALA A 171 4.89 2.09 20.81
N PRO A 172 4.93 3.42 21.03
CA PRO A 172 3.70 4.20 21.14
C PRO A 172 2.96 4.21 19.80
N THR A 173 1.64 3.97 19.85
CA THR A 173 0.78 3.93 18.67
C THR A 173 -0.40 4.88 18.78
N GLN A 174 -0.94 5.26 17.63
CA GLN A 174 -2.19 5.99 17.48
C GLN A 174 -3.14 5.18 16.60
N LEU A 175 -4.34 4.86 17.11
CA LEU A 175 -5.40 4.25 16.31
C LEU A 175 -5.82 5.19 15.18
N LEU A 176 -5.78 4.70 13.94
CA LEU A 176 -6.29 5.42 12.78
C LEU A 176 -7.66 4.88 12.37
N TYR A 177 -7.78 3.56 12.22
CA TYR A 177 -8.99 2.89 11.77
C TYR A 177 -9.20 1.56 12.50
N GLY A 178 -10.46 1.14 12.65
CA GLY A 178 -10.79 -0.13 13.32
C GLY A 178 -10.49 -1.38 12.50
N SER A 179 -10.29 -1.22 11.19
CA SER A 179 -10.07 -2.30 10.23
C SER A 179 -9.43 -1.76 8.94
N PHE A 180 -8.92 -2.65 8.08
CA PHE A 180 -8.52 -2.27 6.72
C PHE A 180 -9.71 -1.82 5.88
N LEU A 181 -10.89 -2.42 6.08
CA LEU A 181 -12.14 -1.99 5.44
C LEU A 181 -12.45 -0.52 5.75
N ASP A 182 -12.35 -0.11 7.01
CA ASP A 182 -12.62 1.28 7.43
C ASP A 182 -11.64 2.26 6.78
N LEU A 183 -10.36 1.87 6.67
CA LEU A 183 -9.37 2.65 5.92
C LEU A 183 -9.77 2.80 4.45
N MET A 184 -10.13 1.71 3.77
CA MET A 184 -10.51 1.74 2.35
C MET A 184 -11.76 2.60 2.10
N LEU A 185 -12.75 2.54 3.00
CA LEU A 185 -13.94 3.40 2.95
C LEU A 185 -13.57 4.88 3.09
N ALA A 186 -12.70 5.21 4.04
CA ALA A 186 -12.25 6.58 4.27
C ALA A 186 -11.46 7.14 3.08
N LEU A 187 -10.53 6.35 2.53
CA LEU A 187 -9.75 6.70 1.35
C LEU A 187 -10.64 6.96 0.14
N ARG A 188 -11.60 6.07 -0.12
CA ARG A 188 -12.53 6.22 -1.24
C ARG A 188 -13.41 7.46 -1.10
N ALA A 189 -13.98 7.70 0.09
CA ALA A 189 -14.77 8.89 0.35
C ALA A 189 -13.97 10.18 0.15
N ALA A 190 -12.70 10.18 0.54
CA ALA A 190 -11.83 11.33 0.37
C ALA A 190 -11.44 11.59 -1.10
N GLN A 191 -11.26 10.53 -1.92
CA GLN A 191 -11.11 10.69 -3.37
C GLN A 191 -12.34 11.33 -4.00
N GLU A 192 -13.53 10.87 -3.62
CA GLU A 192 -14.80 11.42 -4.13
C GLU A 192 -14.98 12.88 -3.73
N GLN A 193 -14.61 13.24 -2.51
CA GLN A 193 -14.63 14.63 -2.06
C GLN A 193 -13.65 15.51 -2.85
N ARG A 194 -12.42 15.04 -3.08
CA ARG A 194 -11.43 15.75 -3.92
C ARG A 194 -11.97 15.96 -5.33
N ASP A 195 -12.49 14.91 -5.95
CA ASP A 195 -12.97 14.96 -7.33
C ASP A 195 -14.19 15.89 -7.47
N ALA A 196 -15.06 15.94 -6.46
CA ALA A 196 -16.20 16.87 -6.40
C ALA A 196 -15.79 18.35 -6.24
N LEU A 197 -14.62 18.63 -5.65
CA LEU A 197 -14.09 19.99 -5.50
C LEU A 197 -13.30 20.46 -6.72
N ALA A 198 -12.85 19.53 -7.57
CA ALA A 198 -12.07 19.82 -8.78
C ALA A 198 -12.93 20.05 -10.03
N GLY A 199 -14.22 19.71 -9.99
CA GLY A 199 -15.20 19.92 -11.07
C GLY A 199 -16.00 21.21 -10.93
#